data_AF-A0A397TLK0-F1
#
_entry.id   AF-A0A397TLK0-F1
#
_cell.length_a   1.000
_cell.length_b   1.000
_cell.length_c   1.000
_cell.angle_alpha   90.00
_cell.angle_beta   90.00
_cell.angle_gamma   90.00
#
_symmetry.space_group_name_H-M   'P 1'
#
loop_
_entity.id
_entity.type
_entity.pdbx_description
1 polymer ?
#
loop_
_entity_poly.entity_id
_entity_poly.type
_entity_poly.pdbx_seq_one_letter_code
_entity_poly.pdbx_strand_id
1 'polypeptide(L)'
;MDDYRRYRQQGSDNSARNELFQGATNNQYNQYGGPPPYGGYQQSQYGAPYGGYQPYGAPYGQQEETEEDVEEIKSQIHSIKKDSVNSTLKSLQMIDQAEQAGQNTLNKLGEQSQRINHTERQLALAGAHAERAADQAARLKKVNGSMFGFDMSNPFTKGKREAAELARVKAMQEEQRASREQMRAGNWESQQRINGALKSGQNHQGYQPGKDSRSKFQFEADDEDNALEDQLDNNLDAISAGLTRLNSMAVASGQEVRRQNEVLDRVEKSTIALDDQITGTTHTLKKIR
;
A
#
# COMPACT_ATOMS: atom_id res chain seq x y z
N MET A 1 -47.05 13.99 -6.45
CA MET A 1 -45.98 13.83 -5.44
C MET A 1 -45.41 12.44 -5.69
N ASP A 2 -44.89 12.16 -6.90
CA ASP A 2 -44.91 10.78 -7.43
C ASP A 2 -43.76 10.46 -8.39
N ASP A 3 -42.50 10.76 -8.05
CA ASP A 3 -41.36 10.41 -8.94
C ASP A 3 -40.10 9.90 -8.21
N TYR A 4 -40.25 9.18 -7.09
CA TYR A 4 -39.10 8.63 -6.33
C TYR A 4 -39.19 7.13 -6.01
N ARG A 5 -39.79 6.31 -6.88
CA ARG A 5 -39.88 4.84 -6.69
C ARG A 5 -39.42 3.99 -7.87
N ARG A 6 -38.40 4.40 -8.60
CA ARG A 6 -37.87 3.63 -9.75
C ARG A 6 -36.35 3.46 -9.81
N TYR A 7 -35.69 3.25 -8.66
CA TYR A 7 -34.27 2.85 -8.65
C TYR A 7 -33.96 1.84 -7.54
N ARG A 8 -34.82 0.84 -7.36
CA ARG A 8 -34.53 -0.31 -6.51
C ARG A 8 -35.11 -1.57 -7.17
N GLN A 9 -34.22 -2.48 -7.55
CA GLN A 9 -34.44 -3.80 -8.17
C GLN A 9 -34.44 -3.86 -9.71
N GLN A 10 -33.29 -4.31 -10.23
CA GLN A 10 -33.00 -5.10 -11.44
C GLN A 10 -31.63 -4.64 -11.94
N GLY A 11 -30.61 -5.45 -12.16
CA GLY A 11 -30.30 -6.84 -11.87
C GLY A 11 -28.77 -6.94 -11.98
N SER A 12 -28.17 -7.91 -11.31
CA SER A 12 -26.72 -8.15 -11.34
C SER A 12 -26.25 -8.51 -12.75
N ASP A 13 -25.84 -7.53 -13.55
CA ASP A 13 -25.17 -7.76 -14.83
C ASP A 13 -23.75 -8.29 -14.58
N ASN A 14 -23.66 -9.62 -14.51
CA ASN A 14 -22.42 -10.39 -14.50
C ASN A 14 -21.67 -10.35 -15.85
N SER A 15 -22.18 -9.60 -16.82
CA SER A 15 -21.65 -9.49 -18.18
C SER A 15 -20.26 -8.83 -18.20
N ALA A 16 -20.09 -7.72 -17.48
CA ALA A 16 -18.78 -7.04 -17.37
C ALA A 16 -17.73 -7.88 -16.63
N ARG A 17 -18.18 -8.74 -15.70
CA ARG A 17 -17.30 -9.66 -14.98
C ARG A 17 -16.91 -10.84 -15.89
N ASN A 18 -17.85 -11.38 -16.66
CA ASN A 18 -17.59 -12.44 -17.64
C ASN A 18 -16.70 -11.98 -18.81
N GLU A 19 -16.74 -10.71 -19.21
CA GLU A 19 -15.85 -10.17 -20.24
C GLU A 19 -14.39 -10.04 -19.75
N LEU A 20 -14.19 -9.73 -18.47
CA LEU A 20 -12.87 -9.65 -17.86
C LEU A 20 -12.19 -11.03 -17.73
N PHE A 21 -12.99 -12.11 -17.66
CA PHE A 21 -12.51 -13.50 -17.54
C PHE A 21 -12.48 -14.27 -18.87
N GLN A 22 -12.99 -13.71 -19.97
CA GLN A 22 -12.96 -14.36 -21.30
C GLN A 22 -11.57 -14.42 -21.94
N GLY A 23 -10.62 -13.60 -21.48
CA GLY A 23 -9.23 -13.62 -21.99
C GLY A 23 -8.35 -14.73 -21.42
N ALA A 24 -8.83 -15.53 -20.45
CA ALA A 24 -8.01 -16.48 -19.69
C ALA A 24 -8.25 -17.97 -20.04
N THR A 25 -9.07 -18.28 -21.04
CA THR A 25 -9.39 -19.67 -21.40
C THR A 25 -8.87 -20.01 -22.79
N ASN A 26 -7.55 -20.13 -22.92
CA ASN A 26 -7.01 -21.08 -23.88
C ASN A 26 -5.61 -21.55 -23.44
N ASN A 27 -5.58 -22.56 -22.58
CA ASN A 27 -4.39 -23.41 -22.45
C ASN A 27 -4.85 -24.85 -22.27
N GLN A 28 -4.95 -25.57 -23.39
CA GLN A 28 -4.89 -27.02 -23.39
C GLN A 28 -3.53 -27.43 -22.79
N TYR A 29 -3.52 -28.25 -21.74
CA TYR A 29 -2.73 -29.48 -21.63
C TYR A 29 -2.86 -30.12 -20.22
N ASN A 30 -2.96 -31.45 -20.24
CA ASN A 30 -2.60 -32.44 -19.21
C ASN A 30 -3.33 -32.49 -17.85
N GLN A 31 -4.30 -33.40 -17.83
CA GLN A 31 -4.62 -34.34 -16.77
C GLN A 31 -3.35 -34.98 -16.14
N TYR A 32 -3.08 -34.71 -14.86
CA TYR A 32 -2.41 -35.60 -13.91
C TYR A 32 -2.86 -35.27 -12.49
N GLY A 33 -2.99 -36.31 -11.66
CA GLY A 33 -3.82 -36.37 -10.45
C GLY A 33 -3.39 -35.50 -9.26
N GLY A 34 -4.38 -35.18 -8.43
CA GLY A 34 -4.22 -34.36 -7.23
C GLY A 34 -3.51 -35.07 -6.06
N PRO A 35 -3.01 -34.30 -5.08
CA PRO A 35 -2.26 -34.82 -3.94
C PRO A 35 -3.15 -35.54 -2.90
N PRO A 36 -2.64 -36.56 -2.20
CA PRO A 36 -3.42 -37.34 -1.23
C PRO A 36 -3.67 -36.57 0.08
N PRO A 37 -4.73 -36.91 0.82
CA PRO A 37 -5.10 -36.27 2.08
C PRO A 37 -4.21 -36.71 3.25
N TYR A 38 -3.83 -35.74 4.08
CA TYR A 38 -3.02 -35.89 5.29
C TYR A 38 -3.83 -36.59 6.40
N GLY A 39 -3.34 -37.73 6.89
CA GLY A 39 -3.95 -38.52 7.96
C GLY A 39 -3.02 -38.72 9.17
N GLY A 40 -3.52 -38.31 10.35
CA GLY A 40 -3.33 -38.93 11.66
C GLY A 40 -1.91 -39.17 12.20
N TYR A 41 -1.40 -38.24 13.01
CA TYR A 41 -0.34 -38.53 13.99
C TYR A 41 -0.95 -38.86 15.36
N GLN A 42 -0.70 -40.09 15.80
CA GLN A 42 -1.00 -40.60 17.13
C GLN A 42 0.01 -40.05 18.14
N GLN A 43 -0.53 -39.53 19.23
CA GLN A 43 0.18 -39.09 20.43
C GLN A 43 0.70 -40.31 21.19
N SER A 44 2.02 -40.41 21.38
CA SER A 44 2.61 -41.25 22.43
C SER A 44 3.47 -40.38 23.34
N GLN A 45 2.94 -40.17 24.55
CA GLN A 45 3.67 -39.77 25.74
C GLN A 45 4.72 -40.85 26.05
N TYR A 46 5.96 -40.48 26.38
CA TYR A 46 6.69 -41.09 27.50
C TYR A 46 7.86 -40.17 27.88
N GLY A 47 7.79 -39.65 29.11
CA GLY A 47 8.87 -38.93 29.76
C GLY A 47 9.92 -39.89 30.32
N ALA A 48 11.16 -39.44 30.31
CA ALA A 48 12.31 -40.10 30.93
C ALA A 48 12.17 -40.22 32.45
N PRO A 49 12.90 -41.17 33.05
CA PRO A 49 13.73 -40.80 34.19
C PRO A 49 15.17 -41.33 34.11
N TYR A 50 16.03 -40.55 34.73
CA TYR A 50 17.47 -40.70 34.96
C TYR A 50 17.91 -42.05 35.59
N GLY A 51 19.14 -42.45 35.26
CA GLY A 51 20.05 -43.14 36.18
C GLY A 51 20.54 -44.52 35.73
N GLY A 52 21.79 -44.58 35.24
CA GLY A 52 22.46 -45.85 34.96
C GLY A 52 23.90 -45.67 34.47
N TYR A 53 24.85 -45.98 35.34
CA TYR A 53 26.30 -45.97 35.15
C TYR A 53 26.74 -46.96 34.05
N GLN A 54 27.79 -46.61 33.29
CA GLN A 54 28.40 -47.32 32.15
C GLN A 54 28.71 -48.82 32.40
N PRO A 55 28.84 -49.63 31.33
CA PRO A 55 30.21 -49.97 30.89
C PRO A 55 30.41 -50.03 29.37
N TYR A 56 31.65 -49.68 29.00
CA TYR A 56 32.30 -49.93 27.72
C TYR A 56 31.96 -51.28 27.08
N GLY A 57 31.70 -51.28 25.77
CA GLY A 57 31.80 -52.49 24.94
C GLY A 57 30.53 -52.89 24.21
N ALA A 58 30.07 -52.05 23.27
CA ALA A 58 29.27 -52.54 22.15
C ALA A 58 30.05 -52.18 20.89
N PRO A 59 30.51 -53.15 20.08
CA PRO A 59 31.01 -52.82 18.76
C PRO A 59 29.78 -52.33 17.99
N TYR A 60 29.72 -51.02 17.75
CA TYR A 60 28.85 -50.52 16.69
C TYR A 60 29.22 -51.34 15.47
N GLY A 61 28.28 -52.16 15.00
CA GLY A 61 28.40 -52.75 13.68
C GLY A 61 28.63 -51.59 12.75
N GLN A 62 29.86 -51.48 12.25
CA GLN A 62 30.09 -50.75 11.03
C GLN A 62 29.21 -51.46 10.01
N GLN A 63 28.01 -50.92 9.79
CA GLN A 63 27.50 -50.93 8.43
C GLN A 63 28.60 -50.20 7.68
N GLU A 64 29.44 -50.97 6.98
CA GLU A 64 30.22 -50.42 5.88
C GLU A 64 29.16 -49.79 4.98
N GLU A 65 28.92 -48.47 5.14
CA GLU A 65 28.29 -47.69 4.08
C GLU A 65 29.15 -48.01 2.86
N THR A 66 28.55 -48.73 1.92
CA THR A 66 29.29 -49.19 0.77
C THR A 66 29.71 -47.95 -0.03
N GLU A 67 30.82 -48.01 -0.74
CA GLU A 67 31.25 -46.88 -1.59
C GLU A 67 30.13 -46.47 -2.57
N GLU A 68 29.26 -47.42 -2.95
CA GLU A 68 28.03 -47.21 -3.72
C GLU A 68 26.99 -46.34 -3.00
N ASP A 69 26.73 -46.56 -1.70
CA ASP A 69 25.81 -45.73 -0.91
C ASP A 69 26.33 -44.28 -0.80
N VAL A 70 27.64 -44.12 -0.65
CA VAL A 70 28.30 -42.80 -0.57
C VAL A 70 28.20 -42.07 -1.92
N GLU A 71 28.41 -42.75 -3.04
CA GLU A 71 28.24 -42.19 -4.39
C GLU A 71 26.78 -41.80 -4.68
N GLU A 72 25.80 -42.60 -4.24
CA GLU A 72 24.38 -42.27 -4.39
C GLU A 72 24.04 -40.99 -3.62
N ILE A 73 24.46 -40.89 -2.35
CA ILE A 73 24.23 -39.71 -1.51
C ILE A 73 24.87 -38.46 -2.13
N LYS A 74 26.09 -38.56 -2.68
CA LYS A 74 26.77 -37.44 -3.36
C LYS A 74 26.00 -36.96 -4.58
N SER A 75 25.52 -37.89 -5.41
CA SER A 75 24.68 -37.57 -6.58
C SER A 75 23.39 -36.85 -6.16
N GLN A 76 22.74 -37.32 -5.10
CA GLN A 76 21.55 -36.68 -4.54
C GLN A 76 21.86 -35.26 -4.03
N ILE A 77 22.95 -35.06 -3.27
CA ILE A 77 23.39 -33.75 -2.78
C ILE A 77 23.62 -32.79 -3.95
N HIS A 78 24.32 -33.25 -4.98
CA HIS A 78 24.62 -32.44 -6.16
C HIS A 78 23.35 -32.06 -6.94
N SER A 79 22.41 -33.00 -7.08
CA SER A 79 21.09 -32.75 -7.67
C SER A 79 20.31 -31.68 -6.88
N ILE A 80 20.27 -31.81 -5.55
CA ILE A 80 19.61 -30.85 -4.66
C ILE A 80 20.26 -29.46 -4.75
N LYS A 81 21.59 -29.40 -4.87
CA LYS A 81 22.33 -28.13 -4.99
C LYS A 81 22.01 -27.44 -6.32
N LYS A 82 22.01 -28.18 -7.43
CA LYS A 82 21.56 -27.68 -8.75
C LYS A 82 20.12 -27.17 -8.71
N ASP A 83 19.22 -27.90 -8.06
CA ASP A 83 17.83 -27.48 -7.87
C ASP A 83 17.72 -26.22 -7.01
N SER A 84 18.55 -26.08 -5.98
CA SER A 84 18.60 -24.91 -5.09
C SER A 84 19.08 -23.66 -5.83
N VAL A 85 20.12 -23.77 -6.66
CA VAL A 85 20.58 -22.68 -7.53
C VAL A 85 19.46 -22.27 -8.50
N ASN A 86 18.80 -23.23 -9.16
CA ASN A 86 17.68 -22.92 -10.04
C ASN A 86 16.50 -22.26 -9.31
N SER A 87 16.22 -22.66 -8.08
CA SER A 87 15.17 -22.07 -7.24
C SER A 87 15.51 -20.64 -6.84
N THR A 88 16.76 -20.35 -6.48
CA THR A 88 17.20 -18.99 -6.15
C THR A 88 17.19 -18.07 -7.37
N LEU A 89 17.55 -18.57 -8.56
CA LEU A 89 17.42 -17.81 -9.81
C LEU A 89 15.96 -17.42 -10.12
N LYS A 90 15.03 -18.36 -9.97
CA LYS A 90 13.58 -18.07 -10.10
C LYS A 90 13.12 -17.04 -9.07
N SER A 91 13.64 -17.13 -7.84
CA SER A 91 13.32 -16.19 -6.77
C SER A 91 13.81 -14.78 -7.09
N LEU A 92 15.02 -14.63 -7.63
CA LEU A 92 15.55 -13.36 -8.12
C LEU A 92 14.67 -12.76 -9.22
N GLN A 93 14.26 -13.58 -10.20
CA GLN A 93 13.36 -13.13 -11.26
C GLN A 93 12.01 -12.63 -10.69
N MET A 94 11.43 -13.35 -9.72
CA MET A 94 10.20 -12.92 -9.05
C MET A 94 10.39 -11.62 -8.27
N ILE A 95 11.53 -11.45 -7.59
CA ILE A 95 11.85 -10.21 -6.87
C ILE A 95 11.97 -9.03 -7.83
N ASP A 96 12.63 -9.20 -8.98
CA ASP A 96 12.74 -8.13 -9.98
C ASP A 96 11.37 -7.73 -10.55
N GLN A 97 10.51 -8.71 -10.82
CA GLN A 97 9.13 -8.46 -11.24
C GLN A 97 8.33 -7.72 -10.16
N ALA A 98 8.45 -8.15 -8.90
CA ALA A 98 7.80 -7.50 -7.77
C ALA A 98 8.33 -6.08 -7.55
N GLU A 99 9.63 -5.84 -7.77
CA GLU A 99 10.26 -4.54 -7.63
C GLU A 99 9.73 -3.58 -8.71
N GLN A 100 9.65 -4.02 -9.97
CA GLN A 100 9.04 -3.22 -11.03
C GLN A 100 7.57 -2.88 -10.71
N ALA A 101 6.79 -3.85 -10.24
CA ALA A 101 5.40 -3.63 -9.82
C ALA A 101 5.31 -2.65 -8.63
N GLY A 102 6.21 -2.78 -7.65
CA GLY A 102 6.32 -1.91 -6.48
C GLY A 102 6.67 -0.47 -6.84
N GLN A 103 7.67 -0.27 -7.70
CA GLN A 103 8.05 1.05 -8.22
C GLN A 103 6.89 1.71 -8.98
N ASN A 104 6.22 0.95 -9.85
CA ASN A 104 5.04 1.42 -10.57
C ASN A 104 3.91 1.82 -9.61
N THR A 105 3.72 1.06 -8.54
CA THR A 105 2.71 1.36 -7.50
C THR A 105 3.05 2.64 -6.76
N LEU A 106 4.29 2.81 -6.31
CA LEU A 106 4.74 4.02 -5.64
C LEU A 106 4.64 5.28 -6.52
N ASN A 107 4.99 5.16 -7.81
CA ASN A 107 4.83 6.26 -8.77
C ASN A 107 3.36 6.65 -8.94
N LYS A 108 2.46 5.67 -9.09
CA LYS A 108 1.01 5.91 -9.14
C LYS A 108 0.48 6.54 -7.87
N LEU A 109 0.93 6.10 -6.70
CA LEU A 109 0.54 6.69 -5.43
C LEU A 109 1.01 8.15 -5.31
N GLY A 110 2.23 8.45 -5.76
CA GLY A 110 2.74 9.83 -5.82
C GLY A 110 1.91 10.73 -6.73
N GLU A 111 1.54 10.23 -7.91
CA GLU A 111 0.65 10.95 -8.84
C GLU A 111 -0.74 11.16 -8.23
N GLN A 112 -1.32 10.12 -7.61
CA GLN A 112 -2.61 10.22 -6.93
C GLN A 112 -2.58 11.23 -5.79
N SER A 113 -1.51 11.27 -5.01
CA SER A 113 -1.31 12.27 -3.96
C SER A 113 -1.39 13.70 -4.52
N GLN A 114 -0.76 13.96 -5.68
CA GLN A 114 -0.86 15.26 -6.35
C GLN A 114 -2.27 15.58 -6.85
N ARG A 115 -2.97 14.58 -7.41
CA ARG A 115 -4.37 14.72 -7.87
C ARG A 115 -5.31 15.03 -6.70
N ILE A 116 -5.18 14.32 -5.58
CA ILE A 116 -5.99 14.56 -4.38
C ILE A 116 -5.73 15.97 -3.82
N ASN A 117 -4.46 16.38 -3.71
CA ASN A 117 -4.11 17.75 -3.31
C ASN A 117 -4.64 18.82 -4.29
N HIS A 118 -4.71 18.51 -5.59
CA HIS A 118 -5.35 19.39 -6.56
C HIS A 118 -6.86 19.50 -6.29
N THR A 119 -7.55 18.37 -6.09
CA THR A 119 -8.98 18.34 -5.77
C THR A 119 -9.29 19.10 -4.49
N GLU A 120 -8.50 18.92 -3.41
CA GLU A 120 -8.67 19.64 -2.14
C GLU A 120 -8.56 21.17 -2.34
N ARG A 121 -7.60 21.64 -3.16
CA ARG A 121 -7.48 23.06 -3.52
C ARG A 121 -8.68 23.56 -4.30
N GLN A 122 -9.18 22.79 -5.26
CA GLN A 122 -10.36 23.19 -6.05
C GLN A 122 -11.62 23.26 -5.17
N LEU A 123 -11.79 22.31 -4.24
CA LEU A 123 -12.88 22.34 -3.27
C LEU A 123 -12.80 23.56 -2.35
N ALA A 124 -11.61 23.91 -1.86
CA ALA A 124 -11.43 25.11 -1.05
C ALA A 124 -11.78 26.40 -1.82
N LEU A 125 -11.42 26.47 -3.11
CA LEU A 125 -11.82 27.58 -3.98
C LEU A 125 -13.34 27.61 -4.20
N ALA A 126 -13.94 26.45 -4.49
CA ALA A 126 -15.38 26.32 -4.67
C ALA A 126 -16.15 26.72 -3.39
N GLY A 127 -15.66 26.34 -2.21
CA GLY A 127 -16.17 26.78 -0.91
C GLY A 127 -16.19 28.31 -0.77
N ALA A 128 -15.07 28.97 -1.06
CA ALA A 128 -14.99 30.43 -1.02
C ALA A 128 -15.95 31.10 -2.04
N HIS A 129 -16.16 30.50 -3.21
CA HIS A 129 -17.13 30.98 -4.19
C HIS A 129 -18.57 30.77 -3.72
N ALA A 130 -18.88 29.61 -3.14
CA ALA A 130 -20.19 29.32 -2.56
C ALA A 130 -20.51 30.27 -1.40
N GLU A 131 -19.53 30.65 -0.58
CA GLU A 131 -19.71 31.61 0.53
C GLU A 131 -20.03 32.99 0.00
N ARG A 132 -19.25 33.45 -0.98
CA ARG A 132 -19.51 34.73 -1.65
C ARG A 132 -20.89 34.73 -2.33
N ALA A 133 -21.29 33.63 -2.97
CA ALA A 133 -22.60 33.50 -3.60
C ALA A 133 -23.74 33.54 -2.58
N ALA A 134 -23.58 32.87 -1.42
CA ALA A 134 -24.54 32.92 -0.32
C ALA A 134 -24.72 34.34 0.22
N ASP A 135 -23.63 35.07 0.45
CA ASP A 135 -23.66 36.47 0.90
C ASP A 135 -24.37 37.37 -0.11
N GLN A 136 -24.08 37.20 -1.41
CA GLN A 136 -24.75 37.94 -2.49
C GLN A 136 -26.24 37.61 -2.56
N ALA A 137 -26.63 36.34 -2.45
CA ALA A 137 -28.02 35.92 -2.43
C ALA A 137 -28.78 36.53 -1.22
N ALA A 138 -28.14 36.57 -0.04
CA ALA A 138 -28.71 37.21 1.15
C ALA A 138 -28.91 38.72 0.95
N ARG A 139 -27.95 39.41 0.32
CA ARG A 139 -28.08 40.82 -0.05
C ARG A 139 -29.21 41.04 -1.05
N LEU A 140 -29.29 40.23 -2.11
CA LEU A 140 -30.38 40.31 -3.10
C LEU A 140 -31.75 40.09 -2.45
N LYS A 141 -31.87 39.12 -1.55
CA LYS A 141 -33.11 38.89 -0.79
C LYS A 141 -33.50 40.10 0.05
N LYS A 142 -32.53 40.74 0.71
CA LYS A 142 -32.76 41.97 1.49
C LYS A 142 -33.20 43.13 0.61
N VAL A 143 -32.54 43.32 -0.55
CA VAL A 143 -32.85 44.41 -1.49
C VAL A 143 -34.22 44.21 -2.15
N ASN A 144 -34.56 43.00 -2.57
CA ASN A 144 -35.82 42.71 -3.25
C ASN A 144 -37.05 42.78 -2.33
N GLY A 145 -36.92 42.33 -1.07
CA GLY A 145 -38.00 42.48 -0.08
C GLY A 145 -38.31 43.94 0.32
N SER A 146 -37.53 44.90 -0.18
CA SER A 146 -37.50 46.29 0.28
C SER A 146 -37.49 47.27 -0.89
N MET A 147 -38.54 47.27 -1.72
CA MET A 147 -38.78 48.38 -2.67
C MET A 147 -39.14 49.72 -1.98
N PHE A 148 -39.41 49.71 -0.66
CA PHE A 148 -39.82 50.89 0.12
C PHE A 148 -39.04 51.12 1.42
N GLY A 149 -38.00 50.32 1.71
CA GLY A 149 -37.22 50.43 2.95
C GLY A 149 -35.83 51.01 2.69
N PHE A 150 -35.57 52.22 3.19
CA PHE A 150 -34.23 52.77 3.27
C PHE A 150 -33.39 51.88 4.21
N ASP A 151 -32.26 51.35 3.74
CA ASP A 151 -31.31 50.56 4.55
C ASP A 151 -30.57 51.46 5.56
N MET A 152 -31.31 51.98 6.53
CA MET A 152 -30.77 52.83 7.58
C MET A 152 -30.15 51.93 8.66
N SER A 153 -28.99 51.34 8.36
CA SER A 153 -28.27 50.54 9.34
C SER A 153 -27.83 51.45 10.51
N ASN A 154 -28.10 51.03 11.76
CA ASN A 154 -27.88 51.86 12.95
C ASN A 154 -26.44 52.43 13.03
N PRO A 155 -26.25 53.77 12.97
CA PRO A 155 -24.93 54.41 12.88
C PRO A 155 -24.04 54.19 14.10
N PHE A 156 -24.62 53.90 15.28
CA PHE A 156 -23.86 53.65 16.52
C PHE A 156 -23.19 52.27 16.58
N THR A 157 -23.51 51.36 15.65
CA THR A 157 -22.94 50.00 15.61
C THR A 157 -22.02 49.76 14.41
N LYS A 158 -21.75 50.79 13.60
CA LYS A 158 -20.92 50.71 12.39
C LYS A 158 -19.50 50.22 12.71
N GLY A 159 -18.82 50.84 13.67
CA GLY A 159 -17.44 50.46 14.04
C GLY A 159 -17.33 49.02 14.57
N LYS A 160 -18.32 48.55 15.34
CA LYS A 160 -18.37 47.15 15.82
C LYS A 160 -18.57 46.16 14.66
N ARG A 161 -19.41 46.50 13.68
CA ARG A 161 -19.62 45.67 12.48
C ARG A 161 -18.38 45.62 11.58
N GLU A 162 -17.74 46.75 11.34
CA GLU A 162 -16.50 46.81 10.54
C GLU A 162 -15.37 46.04 11.21
N ALA A 163 -15.20 46.16 12.53
CA ALA A 163 -14.21 45.38 13.28
C ALA A 163 -14.50 43.87 13.22
N ALA A 164 -15.77 43.46 13.32
CA ALA A 164 -16.17 42.05 13.22
C ALA A 164 -15.97 41.49 11.80
N GLU A 165 -16.26 42.27 10.75
CA GLU A 165 -16.01 41.90 9.36
C GLU A 165 -14.51 41.76 9.08
N LEU A 166 -13.71 42.74 9.53
CA LEU A 166 -12.25 42.67 9.40
C LEU A 166 -11.68 41.46 10.14
N ALA A 167 -12.19 41.14 11.32
CA ALA A 167 -11.80 39.95 12.07
C ALA A 167 -12.15 38.65 11.31
N ARG A 168 -13.36 38.56 10.73
CA ARG A 168 -13.78 37.42 9.90
C ARG A 168 -12.90 37.24 8.68
N VAL A 169 -12.61 38.33 7.95
CA VAL A 169 -11.75 38.28 6.75
C VAL A 169 -10.32 37.86 7.12
N LYS A 170 -9.77 38.39 8.23
CA LYS A 170 -8.45 37.97 8.72
C LYS A 170 -8.42 36.48 9.09
N ALA A 171 -9.43 36.00 9.82
CA ALA A 171 -9.55 34.60 10.21
C ALA A 171 -9.64 33.67 8.98
N MET A 172 -10.49 34.03 8.00
CA MET A 172 -10.62 33.28 6.74
C MET A 172 -9.28 33.21 5.98
N GLN A 173 -8.54 34.32 5.92
CA GLN A 173 -7.25 34.36 5.25
C GLN A 173 -6.19 33.53 5.97
N GLU A 174 -6.21 33.53 7.31
CA GLU A 174 -5.33 32.70 8.14
C GLU A 174 -5.62 31.21 7.96
N GLU A 175 -6.89 30.82 8.00
CA GLU A 175 -7.31 29.44 7.73
C GLU A 175 -6.91 28.99 6.33
N GLN A 176 -7.11 29.83 5.31
CA GLN A 176 -6.71 29.51 3.95
C GLN A 176 -5.18 29.37 3.81
N ARG A 177 -4.40 30.18 4.54
CA ARG A 177 -2.93 30.04 4.58
C ARG A 177 -2.54 28.73 5.26
N ALA A 178 -3.11 28.42 6.42
CA ALA A 178 -2.84 27.21 7.17
C ALA A 178 -3.17 25.94 6.37
N SER A 179 -4.34 25.91 5.72
CA SER A 179 -4.76 24.80 4.85
C SER A 179 -3.80 24.60 3.67
N ARG A 180 -3.36 25.68 3.02
CA ARG A 180 -2.36 25.61 1.93
C ARG A 180 -1.01 25.13 2.41
N GLU A 181 -0.57 25.57 3.58
CA GLU A 181 0.68 25.12 4.18
C GLU A 181 0.63 23.64 4.55
N GLN A 182 -0.47 23.19 5.15
CA GLN A 182 -0.72 21.79 5.45
C GLN A 182 -0.68 20.92 4.18
N MET A 183 -1.35 21.34 3.10
CA MET A 183 -1.31 20.64 1.81
C MET A 183 0.14 20.58 1.25
N ARG A 184 0.89 21.68 1.31
CA ARG A 184 2.29 21.70 0.84
C ARG A 184 3.17 20.77 1.66
N ALA A 185 3.07 20.84 2.99
CA ALA A 185 3.84 19.99 3.90
C ALA A 185 3.52 18.51 3.68
N GLY A 186 2.23 18.16 3.58
CA GLY A 186 1.78 16.80 3.33
C GLY A 186 2.26 16.23 2.01
N ASN A 187 2.19 17.02 0.93
CA ASN A 187 2.70 16.64 -0.40
C ASN A 187 4.22 16.50 -0.42
N TRP A 188 4.95 17.43 0.21
CA TRP A 188 6.41 17.35 0.29
C TRP A 188 6.86 16.09 1.04
N GLU A 189 6.24 15.79 2.17
CA GLU A 189 6.57 14.61 2.97
C GLU A 189 6.17 13.30 2.25
N SER A 190 5.06 13.28 1.53
CA SER A 190 4.69 12.16 0.63
C SER A 190 5.76 11.92 -0.43
N GLN A 191 6.19 13.00 -1.08
CA GLN A 191 7.23 12.93 -2.10
C GLN A 191 8.56 12.46 -1.51
N GLN A 192 8.92 12.90 -0.29
CA GLN A 192 10.10 12.41 0.40
C GLN A 192 10.03 10.92 0.74
N ARG A 193 8.90 10.42 1.24
CA ARG A 193 8.76 8.98 1.53
C ARG A 193 8.87 8.13 0.27
N ILE A 194 8.20 8.52 -0.80
CA ILE A 194 8.23 7.79 -2.07
C ILE A 194 9.66 7.78 -2.62
N ASN A 195 10.32 8.94 -2.68
CA ASN A 195 11.72 9.01 -3.12
C ASN A 195 12.67 8.26 -2.18
N GLY A 196 12.41 8.30 -0.87
CA GLY A 196 13.17 7.57 0.14
C GLY A 196 13.06 6.07 -0.05
N ALA A 197 11.86 5.54 -0.26
CA ALA A 197 11.63 4.12 -0.52
C ALA A 197 12.28 3.65 -1.83
N LEU A 198 12.20 4.45 -2.89
CA LEU A 198 12.87 4.17 -4.16
C LEU A 198 14.41 4.18 -4.03
N LYS A 199 14.98 5.04 -3.17
CA LYS A 199 16.43 5.17 -2.97
C LYS A 199 17.00 4.24 -1.90
N SER A 200 16.22 3.86 -0.89
CA SER A 200 16.68 3.05 0.25
C SER A 200 17.19 1.68 -0.17
N GLY A 201 16.85 1.23 -1.38
CA GLY A 201 17.32 -0.03 -1.92
C GLY A 201 18.72 -0.03 -2.55
N GLN A 202 19.32 1.15 -2.80
CA GLN A 202 20.63 1.23 -3.46
C GLN A 202 21.82 1.08 -2.51
N ASN A 203 21.64 1.24 -1.20
CA ASN A 203 22.72 1.16 -0.19
C ASN A 203 22.61 -0.10 0.67
N HIS A 204 22.55 -1.28 0.05
CA HIS A 204 22.78 -2.52 0.80
C HIS A 204 24.27 -2.86 0.76
N GLN A 205 24.97 -2.58 1.86
CA GLN A 205 26.31 -3.10 2.10
C GLN A 205 26.17 -4.61 2.27
N GLY A 206 26.59 -5.39 1.26
CA GLY A 206 26.48 -6.85 1.30
C GLY A 206 27.12 -7.42 2.56
N TYR A 207 26.36 -8.24 3.29
CA TYR A 207 26.91 -9.07 4.36
C TYR A 207 27.80 -10.11 3.70
N GLN A 208 29.09 -10.16 4.03
CA GLN A 208 29.99 -11.22 3.59
C GLN A 208 30.03 -12.28 4.70
N PRO A 209 29.42 -13.46 4.52
CA PRO A 209 29.58 -14.54 5.48
C PRO A 209 31.06 -14.91 5.60
N GLY A 210 31.56 -15.07 6.82
CA GLY A 210 32.91 -15.58 7.05
C GLY A 210 33.07 -16.98 6.46
N LYS A 211 34.24 -17.26 5.86
CA LYS A 211 34.59 -18.54 5.21
C LYS A 211 34.25 -19.81 6.03
N ASP A 212 34.16 -19.69 7.35
CA ASP A 212 33.88 -20.79 8.29
C ASP A 212 32.42 -21.30 8.28
N SER A 213 31.48 -20.56 7.68
CA SER A 213 30.10 -21.04 7.53
C SER A 213 29.91 -21.96 6.31
N ARG A 214 30.82 -21.91 5.34
CA ARG A 214 30.76 -22.65 4.07
C ARG A 214 31.27 -24.07 4.16
N SER A 215 32.27 -24.30 5.02
CA SER A 215 32.86 -25.63 5.27
C SER A 215 31.84 -26.67 5.77
N LYS A 216 30.68 -26.23 6.24
CA LYS A 216 29.58 -27.06 6.75
C LYS A 216 28.70 -27.65 5.65
N PHE A 217 28.73 -27.06 4.46
CA PHE A 217 27.91 -27.43 3.31
C PHE A 217 28.73 -27.97 2.14
N GLN A 218 30.05 -28.05 2.30
CA GLN A 218 31.02 -28.51 1.31
C GLN A 218 31.32 -29.99 1.58
N PHE A 219 30.75 -30.88 0.76
CA PHE A 219 30.89 -32.33 0.91
C PHE A 219 32.01 -32.92 0.05
N GLU A 220 32.26 -32.34 -1.12
CA GLU A 220 33.42 -32.64 -1.96
C GLU A 220 34.17 -31.33 -2.24
N ALA A 221 35.49 -31.32 -2.08
CA ALA A 221 36.31 -30.16 -2.41
C ALA A 221 36.61 -30.12 -3.91
N ASP A 222 35.61 -30.40 -4.76
CA ASP A 222 35.75 -30.27 -6.20
C ASP A 222 35.44 -28.82 -6.63
N ASP A 223 35.94 -28.41 -7.79
CA ASP A 223 35.79 -27.03 -8.26
C ASP A 223 34.35 -26.71 -8.73
N GLU A 224 33.55 -27.72 -9.11
CA GLU A 224 32.16 -27.54 -9.57
C GLU A 224 31.19 -27.30 -8.41
N ASP A 225 31.29 -28.07 -7.33
CA ASP A 225 30.49 -27.92 -6.11
C ASP A 225 30.78 -26.58 -5.43
N ASN A 226 32.05 -26.18 -5.38
CA ASN A 226 32.47 -24.85 -4.91
C ASN A 226 31.81 -23.73 -5.73
N ALA A 227 31.78 -23.85 -7.05
CA ALA A 227 31.16 -22.86 -7.92
C ALA A 227 29.64 -22.79 -7.73
N LEU A 228 28.96 -23.91 -7.49
CA LEU A 228 27.52 -23.94 -7.21
C LEU A 228 27.17 -23.30 -5.86
N GLU A 229 27.95 -23.56 -4.80
CA GLU A 229 27.77 -22.91 -3.50
C GLU A 229 28.03 -21.40 -3.58
N ASP A 230 29.09 -20.98 -4.28
CA ASP A 230 29.36 -19.55 -4.48
C ASP A 230 28.20 -18.88 -5.23
N GLN A 231 27.60 -19.53 -6.23
CA GLN A 231 26.40 -19.01 -6.90
C GLN A 231 25.20 -18.95 -5.97
N LEU A 232 24.99 -19.97 -5.14
CA LEU A 232 23.88 -20.02 -4.19
C LEU A 232 23.99 -18.89 -3.16
N ASP A 233 25.15 -18.70 -2.55
CA ASP A 233 25.44 -17.62 -1.62
C ASP A 233 25.19 -16.24 -2.26
N ASN A 234 25.74 -16.00 -3.46
CA ASN A 234 25.56 -14.74 -4.17
C ASN A 234 24.08 -14.48 -4.49
N ASN A 235 23.34 -15.52 -4.89
CA ASN A 235 21.90 -15.40 -5.16
C ASN A 235 21.12 -15.10 -3.87
N LEU A 236 21.46 -15.76 -2.75
CA LEU A 236 20.81 -15.53 -1.45
C LEU A 236 21.04 -14.10 -0.94
N ASP A 237 22.25 -13.57 -1.11
CA ASP A 237 22.57 -12.17 -0.77
C ASP A 237 21.76 -11.20 -1.63
N ALA A 238 21.67 -11.45 -2.94
CA ALA A 238 20.87 -10.65 -3.86
C ALA A 238 19.37 -10.72 -3.55
N ILE A 239 18.86 -11.90 -3.19
CA ILE A 239 17.49 -12.11 -2.70
C ILE A 239 17.25 -11.31 -1.44
N SER A 240 18.13 -11.40 -0.44
CA SER A 240 18.02 -10.67 0.83
C SER A 240 17.98 -9.16 0.62
N ALA A 241 18.87 -8.64 -0.23
CA ALA A 241 18.87 -7.23 -0.61
C ALA A 241 17.56 -6.84 -1.31
N GLY A 242 17.11 -7.64 -2.28
CA GLY A 242 15.85 -7.42 -3.00
C GLY A 242 14.62 -7.42 -2.10
N LEU A 243 14.52 -8.37 -1.17
CA LEU A 243 13.46 -8.43 -0.17
C LEU A 243 13.47 -7.19 0.74
N THR A 244 14.64 -6.68 1.13
CA THR A 244 14.72 -5.43 1.89
C THR A 244 14.18 -4.25 1.08
N ARG A 245 14.50 -4.16 -0.22
CA ARG A 245 13.91 -3.13 -1.11
C ARG A 245 12.40 -3.26 -1.17
N LEU A 246 11.89 -4.48 -1.41
CA LEU A 246 10.46 -4.75 -1.48
C LEU A 246 9.74 -4.38 -0.17
N ASN A 247 10.33 -4.70 0.99
CA ASN A 247 9.80 -4.31 2.28
C ASN A 247 9.74 -2.78 2.42
N SER A 248 10.81 -2.06 2.05
CA SER A 248 10.81 -0.60 2.10
C SER A 248 9.72 0.03 1.21
N MET A 249 9.51 -0.52 0.00
CA MET A 249 8.44 -0.10 -0.90
C MET A 249 7.05 -0.43 -0.33
N ALA A 250 6.88 -1.61 0.26
CA ALA A 250 5.61 -2.04 0.86
C ALA A 250 5.23 -1.16 2.06
N VAL A 251 6.18 -0.86 2.94
CA VAL A 251 5.96 0.03 4.09
C VAL A 251 5.60 1.44 3.62
N ALA A 252 6.35 2.00 2.66
CA ALA A 252 6.06 3.33 2.13
C ALA A 252 4.71 3.40 1.42
N SER A 253 4.38 2.38 0.62
CA SER A 253 3.07 2.23 -0.03
C SER A 253 1.95 2.18 1.00
N GLY A 254 2.08 1.35 2.04
CA GLY A 254 1.07 1.22 3.09
C GLY A 254 0.88 2.50 3.91
N GLN A 255 1.96 3.25 4.18
CA GLN A 255 1.87 4.56 4.83
C GLN A 255 1.19 5.60 3.92
N GLU A 256 1.53 5.61 2.63
CA GLU A 256 0.96 6.54 1.67
C GLU A 256 -0.54 6.30 1.46
N VAL A 257 -0.99 5.05 1.38
CA VAL A 257 -2.43 4.73 1.30
C VAL A 257 -3.18 5.24 2.52
N ARG A 258 -2.67 5.01 3.74
CA ARG A 258 -3.33 5.51 4.97
C ARG A 258 -3.45 7.03 4.97
N ARG A 259 -2.40 7.72 4.56
CA ARG A 259 -2.36 9.18 4.43
C ARG A 259 -3.36 9.69 3.40
N GLN A 260 -3.44 9.04 2.25
CA GLN A 260 -4.42 9.38 1.23
C GLN A 260 -5.84 9.19 1.75
N ASN A 261 -6.12 8.14 2.51
CA ASN A 261 -7.44 7.94 3.13
C ASN A 261 -7.79 9.10 4.08
N GLU A 262 -6.87 9.54 4.94
CA GLU A 262 -7.12 10.69 5.83
C GLU A 262 -7.41 11.99 5.06
N VAL A 263 -6.76 12.19 3.90
CA VAL A 263 -7.03 13.35 3.04
C VAL A 263 -8.38 13.20 2.35
N LEU A 264 -8.71 12.00 1.86
CA LEU A 264 -9.99 11.70 1.24
C LEU A 264 -11.15 11.92 2.21
N ASP A 265 -11.02 11.55 3.49
CA ASP A 265 -12.02 11.82 4.52
C ASP A 265 -12.27 13.34 4.70
N ARG A 266 -11.22 14.16 4.61
CA ARG A 266 -11.37 15.64 4.67
C ARG A 266 -12.01 16.20 3.41
N VAL A 267 -11.61 15.67 2.25
CA VAL A 267 -12.19 16.01 0.95
C VAL A 267 -13.67 15.68 0.92
N GLU A 268 -14.07 14.51 1.43
CA GLU A 268 -15.47 14.10 1.56
C GLU A 268 -16.26 15.08 2.42
N LYS A 269 -15.80 15.36 3.64
CA LYS A 269 -16.44 16.32 4.56
C LYS A 269 -16.58 17.71 3.93
N SER A 270 -15.54 18.18 3.26
CA SER A 270 -15.55 19.49 2.58
C SER A 270 -16.52 19.50 1.39
N THR A 271 -16.64 18.38 0.68
CA THR A 271 -17.57 18.21 -0.44
C THR A 271 -19.02 18.24 0.05
N ILE A 272 -19.33 17.54 1.13
CA ILE A 272 -20.67 17.55 1.75
C ILE A 272 -21.04 18.98 2.19
N ALA A 273 -20.14 19.65 2.90
CA ALA A 273 -20.37 21.03 3.35
C ALA A 273 -20.60 22.00 2.17
N LEU A 274 -19.84 21.86 1.10
CA LEU A 274 -20.01 22.64 -0.13
C LEU A 274 -21.37 22.36 -0.79
N ASP A 275 -21.79 21.11 -0.88
CA ASP A 275 -23.08 20.72 -1.47
C ASP A 275 -24.27 21.30 -0.69
N ASP A 276 -24.25 21.18 0.65
CA ASP A 276 -25.24 21.78 1.54
C ASP A 276 -25.35 23.30 1.32
N GLN A 277 -24.20 23.96 1.19
CA GLN A 277 -24.11 25.40 1.00
C GLN A 277 -24.64 25.84 -0.38
N ILE A 278 -24.29 25.11 -1.44
CA ILE A 278 -24.78 25.36 -2.80
C ILE A 278 -26.30 25.16 -2.84
N THR A 279 -26.81 24.08 -2.23
CA THR A 279 -28.24 23.77 -2.16
C THR A 279 -29.00 24.86 -1.40
N GLY A 280 -28.49 25.29 -0.24
CA GLY A 280 -29.07 26.36 0.56
C GLY A 280 -29.10 27.70 -0.17
N THR A 281 -28.01 28.05 -0.86
CA THR A 281 -27.92 29.27 -1.68
C THR A 281 -28.90 29.22 -2.84
N THR A 282 -28.96 28.11 -3.56
CA THR A 282 -29.88 27.89 -4.68
C THR A 282 -31.34 28.03 -4.24
N HIS A 283 -31.70 27.43 -3.11
CA HIS A 283 -33.04 27.56 -2.54
C HIS A 283 -33.36 28.99 -2.11
N THR A 284 -32.38 29.73 -1.57
CA THR A 284 -32.54 31.16 -1.24
C THR A 284 -32.81 31.98 -2.50
N LEU A 285 -32.04 31.77 -3.57
CA LEU A 285 -32.22 32.44 -4.85
C LEU A 285 -33.61 32.17 -5.45
N LYS A 286 -34.11 30.92 -5.41
CA LYS A 286 -35.46 30.57 -5.88
C LYS A 286 -36.59 31.31 -5.16
N LYS A 287 -36.36 31.79 -3.93
CA LYS A 287 -37.34 32.54 -3.14
C LYS A 287 -37.35 34.04 -3.44
N ILE A 288 -36.36 34.54 -4.17
CA ILE A 288 -36.26 35.94 -4.60
C ILE A 288 -37.06 36.04 -5.90
N ARG A 289 -38.13 36.84 -5.91
CA ARG A 289 -39.04 37.02 -7.08
C ARG A 289 -38.84 38.35 -7.76
#